data_AF-A0A4S4M8B1-F1
#
_entry.id   AF-A0A4S4M8B1-F1
#
_cell.length_a   1.000
_cell.length_b   1.000
_cell.length_c   1.000
_cell.angle_alpha   90.00
_cell.angle_beta   90.00
_cell.angle_gamma   90.00
#
_symmetry.space_group_name_H-M   'P 1'
#
loop_
_entity.id
_entity.type
_entity.pdbx_description
1 polymer ?
#
loop_
_entity_poly.entity_id
_entity_poly.type
_entity_poly.pdbx_seq_one_letter_code
_entity_poly.pdbx_strand_id
1 'polypeptide(L)'
;MNVMLCKTISLSPLADSAPFTARYIPLAVQPVILGREKMAGNGAAAPTNGLFSIVGGESDDLPVSPVHAELYTKDRHVYIKDLDSVHGTWVDDEKIKMPKLLETGSIIELGIQLEQSADTPDSSIDTKRPIRAKVTIVG
;
A
#
# COMPACT_ATOMS: atom_id res chain seq x y z
N MET A 1 27.76 13.74 12.19
CA MET A 1 27.52 12.53 11.37
C MET A 1 26.02 12.27 11.32
N ASN A 2 25.37 12.45 10.17
CA ASN A 2 23.98 12.02 10.01
C ASN A 2 24.00 10.52 9.71
N VAL A 3 23.87 9.68 10.75
CA VAL A 3 23.72 8.24 10.56
C VAL A 3 22.44 8.02 9.75
N MET A 4 22.58 7.58 8.51
CA MET A 4 21.45 7.22 7.66
C MET A 4 20.81 5.98 8.29
N LEU A 5 19.68 6.18 8.97
CA LEU A 5 18.90 5.09 9.55
C LEU A 5 18.10 4.45 8.42
N CYS A 6 18.61 3.36 7.88
CA CYS A 6 17.85 2.50 6.98
C CYS A 6 16.84 1.73 7.83
N LYS A 7 15.58 2.17 7.86
CA LYS A 7 14.50 1.40 8.48
C LYS A 7 13.88 0.50 7.42
N THR A 8 13.53 -0.72 7.77
CA THR A 8 12.79 -1.62 6.88
C THR A 8 11.37 -1.70 7.38
N ILE A 9 10.40 -1.47 6.50
CA ILE A 9 8.99 -1.70 6.80
C ILE A 9 8.55 -3.04 6.21
N SER A 10 8.06 -3.90 7.09
CA SER A 10 7.41 -5.15 6.74
C SER A 10 5.90 -4.92 6.68
N LEU A 11 5.29 -5.28 5.56
CA LEU A 11 3.85 -5.19 5.31
C LEU A 11 3.31 -6.61 5.16
N SER A 12 2.52 -7.07 6.13
CA SER A 12 1.91 -8.41 6.09
C SER A 12 0.41 -8.31 5.75
N PRO A 13 -0.10 -9.10 4.78
CA PRO A 13 -1.51 -9.07 4.41
C PRO A 13 -2.42 -9.47 5.58
N LEU A 14 -3.55 -8.77 5.73
CA LEU A 14 -4.64 -9.22 6.61
C LEU A 14 -5.60 -10.14 5.86
N ALA A 15 -6.37 -10.95 6.60
CA ALA A 15 -7.33 -11.92 6.02
C ALA A 15 -8.42 -11.27 5.14
N ASP A 16 -8.71 -10.00 5.38
CA ASP A 16 -9.72 -9.21 4.66
C ASP A 16 -9.12 -8.36 3.53
N SER A 17 -7.80 -8.43 3.33
CA SER A 17 -7.10 -7.74 2.24
C SER A 17 -7.27 -8.47 0.90
N ALA A 18 -7.07 -7.75 -0.20
CA ALA A 18 -6.58 -8.37 -1.43
C ALA A 18 -5.27 -9.12 -1.15
N PRO A 19 -5.02 -10.29 -1.77
CA PRO A 19 -3.88 -11.12 -1.49
C PRO A 19 -2.65 -10.51 -2.14
N PHE A 20 -1.64 -10.35 -1.32
CA PHE A 20 -0.31 -9.98 -1.75
C PHE A 20 0.69 -10.71 -0.87
N THR A 21 1.85 -11.03 -1.43
CA THR A 21 2.95 -11.58 -0.65
C THR A 21 3.48 -10.51 0.29
N ALA A 22 3.72 -10.88 1.56
CA ALA A 22 4.31 -9.96 2.54
C ALA A 22 5.55 -9.25 1.97
N ARG A 23 5.62 -7.95 2.18
CA ARG A 23 6.66 -7.09 1.60
C ARG A 23 7.60 -6.57 2.67
N TYR A 24 8.88 -6.45 2.34
CA TYR A 24 9.99 -6.00 3.16
C TYR A 24 10.68 -4.85 2.43
N ILE A 25 10.22 -3.64 2.70
CA ILE A 25 10.57 -2.46 1.93
C ILE A 25 11.64 -1.68 2.72
N PRO A 26 12.88 -1.59 2.24
CA PRO A 26 13.89 -0.75 2.86
C PRO A 26 13.57 0.72 2.62
N LEU A 27 13.25 1.45 3.68
CA LEU A 27 13.10 2.90 3.72
C LEU A 27 14.49 3.50 3.98
N ALA A 28 15.14 3.88 2.88
CA ALA A 28 16.40 4.61 2.89
C ALA A 28 16.13 6.12 2.83
N VAL A 29 16.99 6.88 2.14
CA VAL A 29 16.82 8.34 1.96
C VAL A 29 15.61 8.69 1.08
N GLN A 30 15.23 7.81 0.16
CA GLN A 30 14.17 8.10 -0.81
C GLN A 30 12.82 7.59 -0.34
N PRO A 31 11.73 8.35 -0.58
CA PRO A 31 10.39 7.86 -0.36
C PRO A 31 10.09 6.66 -1.26
N VAL A 32 9.26 5.76 -0.77
CA VAL A 32 8.77 4.59 -1.51
C VAL A 32 7.30 4.79 -1.83
N ILE A 33 6.96 4.69 -3.11
CA ILE A 33 5.58 4.76 -3.57
C ILE A 33 4.88 3.43 -3.30
N LEU A 34 3.73 3.51 -2.65
CA LEU A 34 2.74 2.44 -2.54
C LEU A 34 1.70 2.60 -3.64
N GLY A 35 1.44 1.52 -4.36
CA GLY A 35 0.44 1.51 -5.43
C GLY A 35 0.42 0.19 -6.17
N ARG A 36 -0.35 0.12 -7.25
CA ARG A 36 -0.36 -1.06 -8.11
C ARG A 36 0.72 -1.00 -9.20
N GLU A 37 1.17 -2.16 -9.63
CA GLU A 37 2.02 -2.30 -10.81
C GLU A 37 1.35 -1.65 -12.04
N LYS A 38 2.09 -0.80 -12.76
CA LYS A 38 1.68 -0.27 -14.06
C LYS A 38 2.41 -1.04 -15.15
N MET A 39 1.65 -1.66 -16.07
CA MET A 39 2.17 -2.42 -17.21
C MET A 39 3.19 -1.64 -18.08
N ALA A 40 3.19 -0.31 -18.01
CA ALA A 40 4.17 0.54 -18.68
C ALA A 40 4.85 1.50 -17.69
N GLY A 41 6.08 1.17 -17.30
CA GLY A 41 7.09 2.20 -17.00
C GLY A 41 7.65 2.29 -15.58
N ASN A 42 7.08 1.63 -14.56
CA ASN A 42 7.61 1.72 -13.19
C ASN A 42 7.57 0.37 -12.48
N GLY A 43 8.59 -0.47 -12.72
CA GLY A 43 8.94 -1.65 -11.91
C GLY A 43 7.89 -2.77 -11.82
N ALA A 44 8.34 -4.02 -11.81
CA ALA A 44 7.45 -5.12 -11.44
C ALA A 44 7.17 -5.07 -9.93
N ALA A 45 5.96 -5.46 -9.52
CA ALA A 45 5.60 -5.62 -8.13
C ALA A 45 6.49 -6.68 -7.46
N ALA A 46 7.29 -6.25 -6.48
CA ALA A 46 8.34 -7.06 -5.88
C ALA A 46 8.23 -7.02 -4.34
N PRO A 47 8.62 -8.08 -3.62
CA PRO A 47 8.56 -8.09 -2.15
C PRO A 47 9.39 -6.97 -1.51
N THR A 48 10.29 -6.33 -2.25
CA THR A 48 11.17 -5.26 -1.76
C THR A 48 10.72 -3.85 -2.15
N ASN A 49 9.57 -3.70 -2.83
CA ASN A 49 9.02 -2.40 -3.21
C ASN A 49 7.57 -2.23 -2.76
N GLY A 50 7.03 -1.03 -2.92
CA GLY A 50 5.66 -0.68 -2.57
C GLY A 50 4.60 -1.04 -3.62
N LEU A 51 4.97 -1.80 -4.65
CA LEU A 51 4.05 -2.09 -5.76
C LEU A 51 3.31 -3.41 -5.52
N PHE A 52 2.00 -3.40 -5.74
CA PHE A 52 1.12 -4.56 -5.59
C PHE A 52 0.71 -5.10 -6.97
N SER A 53 0.78 -6.43 -7.15
CA SER A 53 0.34 -7.10 -8.38
C SER A 53 -1.18 -7.23 -8.38
N ILE A 54 -1.88 -6.10 -8.53
CA ILE A 54 -3.33 -6.07 -8.62
C ILE A 54 -3.67 -6.12 -10.10
N VAL A 55 -4.15 -7.28 -10.55
CA VAL A 55 -4.54 -7.50 -11.94
C VAL A 55 -5.96 -6.99 -12.11
N GLY A 56 -6.11 -5.94 -12.91
CA GLY A 56 -7.38 -5.41 -13.35
C GLY A 56 -7.17 -4.31 -14.39
N GLY A 57 -8.24 -3.93 -15.07
CA GLY A 57 -8.18 -3.01 -16.19
C GLY A 57 -7.55 -1.66 -15.86
N GLU A 58 -7.28 -0.89 -16.90
CA GLU A 58 -6.75 0.49 -16.83
C GLU A 58 -7.71 1.53 -16.22
N SER A 59 -8.87 1.10 -15.69
CA SER A 59 -9.96 1.95 -15.23
C SER A 59 -10.03 2.09 -13.71
N ASP A 60 -10.78 3.11 -13.27
CA ASP A 60 -11.13 3.45 -11.88
C ASP A 60 -11.85 2.33 -11.11
N ASP A 61 -12.14 1.20 -11.77
CA ASP A 61 -12.73 -0.02 -11.20
C ASP A 61 -11.75 -0.81 -10.31
N LEU A 62 -10.60 -0.22 -9.96
CA LEU A 62 -9.61 -0.82 -9.08
C LEU A 62 -9.56 -0.08 -7.74
N PRO A 63 -9.46 -0.82 -6.62
CA PRO A 63 -9.44 -0.22 -5.30
C PRO A 63 -8.19 0.65 -5.09
N VAL A 64 -7.05 0.28 -5.70
CA VAL A 64 -5.75 0.93 -5.50
C VAL A 64 -5.23 1.59 -6.78
N SER A 65 -4.68 2.79 -6.63
CA SER A 65 -4.12 3.60 -7.71
C SER A 65 -2.66 3.18 -8.01
N PRO A 66 -2.13 3.40 -9.22
CA PRO A 66 -0.72 3.07 -9.54
C PRO A 66 0.27 3.89 -8.70
N VAL A 67 -0.11 5.12 -8.36
CA VAL A 67 0.57 5.99 -7.39
C VAL A 67 -0.51 6.35 -6.37
N HIS A 68 -0.54 5.66 -5.24
CA HIS A 68 -1.65 5.76 -4.29
C HIS A 68 -1.21 6.46 -3.01
N ALA A 69 -0.16 5.95 -2.38
CA ALA A 69 0.41 6.55 -1.18
C ALA A 69 1.94 6.55 -1.27
N GLU A 70 2.57 7.28 -0.35
CA GLU A 70 4.01 7.39 -0.22
C GLU A 70 4.43 7.06 1.20
N LEU A 71 5.44 6.20 1.34
CA LEU A 71 6.12 5.91 2.59
C LEU A 71 7.46 6.62 2.63
N TYR A 72 7.73 7.32 3.72
CA TYR A 72 9.02 7.97 3.91
C TYR A 72 9.42 7.97 5.38
N THR A 73 10.72 8.00 5.63
CA THR A 73 11.25 8.17 6.98
C THR A 73 11.59 9.63 7.23
N LYS A 74 11.09 10.18 8.34
CA LYS A 74 11.43 11.53 8.82
C LYS A 74 11.69 11.48 10.31
N ASP A 75 12.78 12.09 10.76
CA ASP A 75 13.15 12.13 12.19
C ASP A 75 13.13 10.74 12.87
N ARG A 76 13.67 9.72 12.21
CA ARG A 76 13.65 8.31 12.67
C ARG A 76 12.26 7.66 12.77
N HIS A 77 11.23 8.31 12.29
CA HIS A 77 9.87 7.80 12.28
C HIS A 77 9.43 7.51 10.85
N VAL A 78 8.59 6.49 10.67
CA VAL A 78 8.02 6.15 9.36
C VAL A 78 6.69 6.87 9.21
N TYR A 79 6.50 7.56 8.10
CA TYR A 79 5.26 8.24 7.78
C TYR A 79 4.67 7.67 6.50
N ILE A 80 3.35 7.68 6.44
CA ILE A 80 2.58 7.43 5.22
C ILE A 80 1.81 8.69 4.84
N LYS A 81 1.79 8.99 3.56
CA LYS A 81 1.04 10.11 2.99
C LYS A 81 0.24 9.62 1.79
N ASP A 82 -1.04 9.99 1.73
CA ASP A 82 -1.86 9.80 0.54
C ASP A 82 -1.41 10.74 -0.60
N LEU A 83 -1.30 10.23 -1.82
CA LEU A 83 -0.91 10.98 -3.01
C LEU A 83 -2.10 11.30 -3.92
N ASP A 84 -3.20 11.78 -3.33
CA ASP A 84 -4.45 12.07 -4.03
C ASP A 84 -4.99 10.81 -4.71
N SER A 85 -5.05 9.73 -3.94
CA SER A 85 -5.56 8.48 -4.47
C SER A 85 -7.07 8.55 -4.70
N VAL A 86 -7.54 7.80 -5.69
CA VAL A 86 -8.96 7.78 -6.12
C VAL A 86 -9.90 7.49 -4.95
N HIS A 87 -9.56 6.48 -4.15
CA HIS A 87 -10.40 6.02 -3.05
C HIS A 87 -9.94 6.58 -1.70
N GLY A 88 -8.66 6.93 -1.55
CA GLY A 88 -8.05 7.39 -0.30
C GLY A 88 -7.16 6.32 0.33
N THR A 89 -6.48 6.72 1.40
CA THR A 89 -5.65 5.86 2.26
C THR A 89 -6.18 5.91 3.69
N TRP A 90 -6.16 4.78 4.40
CA TRP A 90 -6.56 4.65 5.80
C TRP A 90 -5.42 4.09 6.64
N VAL A 91 -5.37 4.52 7.90
CA VAL A 91 -4.43 4.03 8.91
C VAL A 91 -5.23 3.78 10.18
N ASP A 92 -5.20 2.55 10.67
CA ASP A 92 -5.95 2.12 11.86
C ASP A 92 -7.46 2.41 11.73
N ASP A 93 -8.04 2.06 10.59
CA ASP A 93 -9.46 2.33 10.23
C ASP A 93 -9.80 3.81 10.01
N GLU A 94 -8.84 4.74 10.19
CA GLU A 94 -9.05 6.18 10.03
C GLU A 94 -8.52 6.67 8.67
N LYS A 95 -9.38 7.32 7.87
CA LYS A 95 -8.98 7.93 6.59
C LYS A 95 -8.00 9.08 6.84
N ILE A 96 -6.80 8.99 6.28
CA ILE A 96 -5.80 10.04 6.43
C ILE A 96 -5.97 11.12 5.36
N LYS A 97 -5.88 12.38 5.75
CA LYS A 97 -5.80 13.55 4.84
C LYS A 97 -4.42 14.23 4.87
N MET A 98 -3.65 13.95 5.91
CA MET A 98 -2.33 14.47 6.15
C MET A 98 -1.39 13.31 6.43
N PRO A 99 -0.07 13.48 6.23
CA PRO A 99 0.89 12.44 6.55
C PRO A 99 0.74 11.97 8.00
N LYS A 100 0.52 10.66 8.17
CA LYS A 100 0.31 10.01 9.46
C LYS A 100 1.55 9.21 9.84
N LEU A 101 1.91 9.27 11.12
CA LEU A 101 2.96 8.43 11.70
C LEU A 101 2.50 6.97 11.67
N LEU A 102 3.38 6.08 11.20
CA LEU A 102 3.20 4.63 11.29
C LEU A 102 4.05 4.07 12.42
N GLU A 103 3.45 3.15 13.16
CA GLU A 103 4.10 2.42 14.24
C GLU A 103 4.03 0.91 13.95
N THR A 104 4.90 0.14 14.61
CA THR A 104 4.82 -1.31 14.55
C THR A 104 3.51 -1.77 15.16
N GLY A 105 2.71 -2.48 14.38
CA GLY A 105 1.36 -2.92 14.74
C GLY A 105 0.25 -2.15 14.03
N SER A 106 0.53 -0.95 13.49
CA SER A 106 -0.46 -0.17 12.74
C SER A 106 -0.96 -0.95 11.53
N ILE A 107 -2.24 -0.74 11.18
CA ILE A 107 -2.84 -1.32 9.98
C ILE A 107 -2.96 -0.21 8.96
N ILE A 108 -2.39 -0.41 7.77
CA ILE A 108 -2.63 0.49 6.63
C ILE A 108 -3.62 -0.17 5.69
N GLU A 109 -4.47 0.66 5.08
CA GLU A 109 -5.42 0.24 4.09
C GLU A 109 -5.37 1.19 2.89
N LEU A 110 -5.12 0.62 1.72
CA LEU A 110 -5.06 1.34 0.45
C LEU A 110 -6.33 1.00 -0.34
N GLY A 111 -7.11 2.02 -0.68
CA GLY A 111 -8.37 1.85 -1.40
C GLY A 111 -9.55 1.40 -0.54
N ILE A 112 -10.71 1.26 -1.17
CA ILE A 112 -11.92 0.71 -0.56
C ILE A 112 -12.28 -0.62 -1.18
N GLN A 113 -13.14 -1.38 -0.51
CA GLN A 113 -13.82 -2.51 -1.15
C GLN A 113 -14.82 -1.99 -2.19
N LEU A 114 -14.63 -2.39 -3.45
CA LEU A 114 -15.58 -2.09 -4.52
C LEU A 114 -16.63 -3.21 -4.57
N GLU A 115 -17.91 -2.84 -4.56
CA GLU A 115 -19.00 -3.81 -4.71
C GLU A 115 -19.01 -4.39 -6.12
N GLN A 116 -18.92 -5.71 -6.21
CA GLN A 116 -19.07 -6.42 -7.47
C GLN A 116 -20.57 -6.56 -7.75
N SER A 117 -21.06 -5.95 -8.83
CA SER A 117 -22.44 -6.14 -9.29
C SER A 117 -22.76 -7.63 -9.37
N ALA A 118 -23.84 -8.05 -8.71
CA ALA A 118 -24.19 -9.44 -8.38
C ALA A 118 -24.50 -10.38 -9.58
N ASP A 119 -24.17 -10.00 -10.80
CA ASP A 119 -24.61 -10.70 -12.03
C ASP A 119 -23.56 -11.67 -12.61
N THR A 120 -22.31 -11.65 -12.15
CA THR A 120 -21.27 -12.57 -12.64
C THR A 120 -20.61 -13.35 -11.50
N PRO A 121 -20.93 -14.65 -11.34
CA PRO A 121 -20.23 -15.55 -10.43
C PRO A 121 -18.91 -15.99 -11.09
N ASP A 122 -17.90 -15.14 -11.08
CA ASP A 122 -16.57 -15.52 -11.56
C ASP A 122 -15.49 -14.99 -10.63
N SER A 123 -14.46 -15.81 -10.43
CA SER A 123 -13.43 -15.82 -9.36
C SER A 123 -12.55 -14.57 -9.18
N SER A 124 -13.01 -13.39 -9.60
CA SER A 124 -12.28 -12.11 -9.57
C SER A 124 -12.58 -11.23 -8.34
N ILE A 125 -13.32 -11.74 -7.35
CA ILE A 125 -13.77 -11.02 -6.13
C ILE A 125 -12.59 -10.51 -5.28
N ASP A 126 -11.44 -11.14 -5.48
CA ASP A 126 -10.24 -10.95 -4.71
C ASP A 126 -9.45 -9.68 -5.11
N THR A 127 -9.52 -9.27 -6.38
CA THR A 127 -8.81 -8.09 -6.89
C THR A 127 -9.53 -6.75 -6.66
N LYS A 128 -10.80 -6.80 -6.23
CA LYS A 128 -11.63 -5.64 -5.87
C LYS A 128 -11.58 -5.26 -4.38
N ARG A 129 -10.78 -5.99 -3.60
CA ARG A 129 -10.57 -5.72 -2.17
C ARG A 129 -9.48 -4.66 -1.97
N PRO A 130 -9.57 -3.86 -0.90
CA PRO A 130 -8.50 -2.93 -0.56
C PRO A 130 -7.25 -3.69 -0.12
N ILE A 131 -6.10 -3.05 -0.21
CA ILE A 131 -4.84 -3.63 0.30
C ILE A 131 -4.74 -3.27 1.77
N ARG A 132 -4.99 -4.24 2.65
CA ARG A 132 -4.87 -4.11 4.10
C ARG A 132 -3.60 -4.80 4.56
N ALA A 133 -2.66 -4.03 5.10
CA ALA A 133 -1.39 -4.54 5.56
C ALA A 133 -1.10 -4.15 7.00
N LYS A 134 -0.66 -5.12 7.81
CA LYS A 134 -0.10 -4.87 9.13
C LYS A 134 1.34 -4.40 8.96
N VAL A 135 1.63 -3.25 9.53
CA VAL A 135 2.94 -2.61 9.53
C VAL A 135 3.79 -3.20 10.64
N THR A 136 5.02 -3.56 10.32
CA THR A 136 6.07 -3.90 11.28
C THR A 136 7.35 -3.19 10.88
N ILE A 137 7.84 -2.29 11.73
CA ILE A 137 9.06 -1.52 11.46
C ILE A 137 10.23 -2.25 12.09
N VAL A 138 11.22 -2.58 11.27
CA VAL A 138 12.45 -3.28 11.65
C VAL A 138 13.65 -2.38 11.37
N GLY A 139 14.44 -2.07 12.40
CA GLY A 139 15.66 -1.25 12.27
C GLY A 139 15.82 -0.19 13.34
#